data_AF-A0A926T508-F1
#
_entry.id   AF-A0A926T508-F1
#
_cell.length_a   1.000
_cell.length_b   1.000
_cell.length_c   1.000
_cell.angle_alpha   90.00
_cell.angle_beta   90.00
_cell.angle_gamma   90.00
#
_symmetry.space_group_name_H-M   'P 1'
#
loop_
_entity.id
_entity.type
_entity.pdbx_description
1 polymer ?
#
loop_
_entity_poly.entity_id
_entity_poly.type
_entity_poly.pdbx_seq_one_letter_code
_entity_poly.pdbx_strand_id
1 'polypeptide(L)'
;MNSIVLQLQRDALDPSISVLTVLRRALVVARKLKIKEFEAWIELELKGYNGHSIPQYRSIRGKLRGWNCYNGWCPIVTDDQEFLEDLENICNC
;
A
#
# COMPACT_ATOMS: atom_id res chain seq x y z
N MET A 1 -25.91 -17.63 -12.40
CA MET A 1 -24.61 -17.17 -12.94
C MET A 1 -24.24 -15.90 -12.20
N ASN A 2 -23.22 -15.93 -11.34
CA ASN A 2 -22.84 -14.73 -10.59
C ASN A 2 -21.99 -13.83 -11.49
N SER A 3 -22.38 -12.54 -11.58
CA SER A 3 -21.57 -11.52 -12.25
C SER A 3 -20.15 -11.51 -11.66
N ILE A 4 -19.14 -11.36 -12.52
CA ILE A 4 -17.74 -11.32 -12.09
C ILE A 4 -17.47 -10.19 -11.09
N VAL A 5 -18.25 -9.12 -11.18
CA VAL A 5 -18.20 -7.99 -10.25
C VAL A 5 -18.74 -8.38 -8.87
N LEU A 6 -19.81 -9.18 -8.82
CA LEU A 6 -20.38 -9.66 -7.55
C LEU A 6 -19.44 -10.64 -6.83
N GLN A 7 -18.67 -11.43 -7.58
CA GLN A 7 -17.64 -12.28 -6.99
C GLN A 7 -16.52 -11.44 -6.39
N LEU A 8 -16.03 -10.42 -7.11
CA LEU A 8 -15.01 -9.52 -6.59
C LEU A 8 -15.48 -8.77 -5.34
N GLN A 9 -16.72 -8.29 -5.32
CA GLN A 9 -17.30 -7.64 -4.13
C GLN A 9 -17.40 -8.60 -2.94
N ARG A 10 -17.80 -9.85 -3.17
CA ARG A 10 -17.79 -10.89 -2.13
C ARG A 10 -16.38 -11.13 -1.59
N ASP A 11 -15.41 -11.25 -2.48
CA ASP A 11 -14.03 -11.50 -2.07
C ASP A 11 -13.44 -10.32 -1.29
N ALA A 12 -13.83 -9.08 -1.62
CA ALA A 12 -13.38 -7.87 -0.94
C ALA A 12 -13.99 -7.71 0.47
N LEU A 13 -15.15 -8.30 0.71
CA LEU A 13 -15.84 -8.28 2.01
C LEU A 13 -15.42 -9.44 2.92
N ASP A 14 -14.76 -10.46 2.37
CA ASP A 14 -14.31 -11.63 3.12
C ASP A 14 -12.92 -11.38 3.73
N PRO A 15 -12.81 -11.25 5.07
CA PRO A 15 -11.55 -10.99 5.74
C PRO A 15 -10.57 -12.18 5.68
N SER A 16 -11.03 -13.38 5.31
CA SER A 16 -10.16 -14.55 5.14
C SER A 16 -9.30 -14.48 3.87
N ILE A 17 -9.68 -13.61 2.92
CA ILE A 17 -9.01 -13.49 1.63
C ILE A 17 -7.93 -12.41 1.71
N SER A 18 -6.72 -12.75 1.26
CA SER A 18 -5.63 -11.78 1.21
C SER A 18 -5.92 -10.64 0.23
N VAL A 19 -5.52 -9.43 0.59
CA VAL A 19 -5.63 -8.23 -0.27
C VAL A 19 -4.97 -8.45 -1.64
N LEU A 20 -3.85 -9.17 -1.68
CA LEU A 20 -3.15 -9.52 -2.92
C LEU A 20 -4.02 -10.37 -3.85
N THR A 21 -4.77 -11.33 -3.31
CA THR A 21 -5.70 -12.17 -4.08
C THR A 21 -6.82 -11.33 -4.66
N VAL A 22 -7.37 -10.40 -3.88
CA VAL A 22 -8.44 -9.47 -4.34
C VAL A 22 -7.92 -8.58 -5.46
N LEU A 23 -6.72 -7.98 -5.32
CA LEU A 23 -6.10 -7.14 -6.36
C LEU A 23 -5.85 -7.91 -7.67
N ARG A 24 -5.37 -9.15 -7.59
CA ARG A 24 -5.18 -10.00 -8.79
C ARG A 24 -6.50 -10.31 -9.49
N ARG A 25 -7.58 -10.57 -8.74
CA ARG A 25 -8.92 -10.76 -9.31
C ARG A 25 -9.47 -9.46 -9.90
N ALA A 26 -9.25 -8.33 -9.23
CA ALA A 26 -9.62 -7.02 -9.73
C ALA A 26 -8.94 -6.69 -11.06
N LEU A 27 -7.67 -7.07 -11.25
CA LEU A 27 -6.95 -6.89 -12.52
C LEU A 27 -7.63 -7.64 -13.67
N VAL A 28 -8.07 -8.87 -13.43
CA VAL A 28 -8.80 -9.67 -14.43
C VAL A 28 -10.14 -9.01 -14.78
N VAL A 29 -10.84 -8.48 -13.79
CA VAL A 29 -12.11 -7.75 -13.99
C VAL A 29 -11.87 -6.46 -14.78
N ALA A 30 -10.84 -5.68 -14.44
CA ALA A 30 -10.47 -4.44 -15.12
C ALA A 30 -10.21 -4.68 -16.61
N ARG A 31 -9.42 -5.72 -16.93
CA ARG A 31 -9.13 -6.13 -18.32
C ARG A 31 -10.38 -6.58 -19.08
N LYS A 32 -11.27 -7.33 -18.43
CA LYS A 32 -12.53 -7.78 -19.04
C LYS A 32 -13.49 -6.62 -19.35
N LEU A 33 -13.54 -5.62 -18.46
CA LEU A 33 -14.38 -4.43 -18.61
C LEU A 33 -13.70 -3.32 -19.43
N LYS A 34 -12.42 -3.49 -19.81
CA LYS A 34 -11.59 -2.55 -20.57
C LYS A 34 -11.42 -1.17 -19.89
N ILE A 35 -11.37 -1.16 -18.56
CA ILE A 35 -11.17 0.06 -17.76
C ILE A 35 -9.67 0.29 -17.56
N LYS A 36 -9.04 0.99 -18.51
CA LYS A 36 -7.58 1.16 -18.56
C LYS A 36 -7.00 1.88 -17.34
N GLU A 37 -7.69 2.90 -16.82
CA GLU A 37 -7.25 3.65 -15.64
C GLU A 37 -7.17 2.74 -14.41
N PHE A 38 -8.18 1.89 -14.23
CA PHE A 38 -8.23 0.95 -13.11
C PHE A 38 -7.19 -0.16 -13.26
N GLU A 39 -6.96 -0.64 -14.48
CA GLU A 39 -5.87 -1.59 -14.76
C GLU A 39 -4.50 -0.99 -14.40
N ALA A 40 -4.20 0.23 -14.87
CA ALA A 40 -2.94 0.90 -14.59
C ALA A 40 -2.71 1.12 -13.09
N TRP A 41 -3.77 1.52 -12.36
CA TRP A 41 -3.70 1.68 -10.91
C TRP A 41 -3.38 0.37 -10.19
N ILE A 42 -4.05 -0.74 -10.54
CA ILE A 42 -3.79 -2.05 -9.92
C ILE A 42 -2.36 -2.53 -10.24
N GLU A 43 -1.86 -2.27 -11.44
CA GLU A 43 -0.49 -2.64 -11.79
C GLU A 43 0.55 -1.88 -10.96
N LEU A 44 0.33 -0.60 -10.66
CA LEU A 44 1.18 0.18 -9.75
C LEU A 44 1.14 -0.39 -8.32
N GLU A 45 -0.05 -0.74 -7.82
CA GLU A 45 -0.19 -1.35 -6.49
C GLU A 45 0.48 -2.73 -6.39
N LEU A 46 0.46 -3.53 -7.46
CA LEU A 46 1.06 -4.86 -7.47
C LEU A 46 2.57 -4.87 -7.73
N LYS A 47 3.07 -3.93 -8.55
CA LYS A 47 4.47 -3.89 -9.01
C LYS A 47 5.32 -2.82 -8.30
N GLY A 48 4.70 -1.97 -7.47
CA GLY A 48 5.35 -0.80 -6.88
C GLY A 48 5.30 0.41 -7.79
N TYR A 49 5.56 1.59 -7.23
CA TYR A 49 5.40 2.86 -7.95
C TYR A 49 6.62 3.25 -8.78
N ASN A 50 7.82 2.71 -8.57
CA ASN A 50 9.00 2.83 -9.48
C ASN A 50 9.17 4.23 -10.14
N GLY A 51 9.11 5.31 -9.35
CA GLY A 51 9.25 6.70 -9.84
C GLY A 51 7.95 7.36 -10.34
N HIS A 52 6.81 6.67 -10.30
CA HIS A 52 5.49 7.27 -10.46
C HIS A 52 5.05 8.02 -9.20
N SER A 53 4.09 8.94 -9.37
CA SER A 53 3.50 9.69 -8.26
C SER A 53 2.82 8.74 -7.27
N ILE A 54 3.29 8.77 -6.03
CA ILE A 54 2.74 7.99 -4.93
C ILE A 54 1.44 8.67 -4.45
N PRO A 55 0.30 7.94 -4.40
CA PRO A 55 -0.94 8.49 -3.91
C PRO A 55 -0.84 8.91 -2.45
N GLN A 56 -1.53 9.98 -2.07
CA GLN A 56 -1.46 10.54 -0.72
C GLN A 56 -1.86 9.53 0.38
N TYR A 57 -2.80 8.61 0.10
CA TYR A 57 -3.20 7.57 1.05
C TYR A 57 -2.11 6.52 1.32
N ARG A 58 -1.08 6.44 0.47
CA ARG A 58 0.08 5.57 0.70
C ARG A 58 1.16 6.25 1.54
N SER A 59 1.07 7.58 1.72
CA SER A 59 1.91 8.32 2.65
C SER A 59 1.44 8.08 4.09
N ILE A 60 2.21 7.29 4.83
CA ILE A 60 1.94 6.98 6.24
C ILE A 60 2.79 7.91 7.10
N ARG A 61 2.15 8.61 8.05
CA ARG A 61 2.85 9.43 9.04
C ARG A 61 2.97 8.64 10.34
N GLY A 62 4.20 8.21 10.66
CA GLY A 62 4.53 7.52 11.91
C GLY A 62 5.34 8.41 12.86
N LYS A 63 5.29 8.12 14.17
CA LYS A 63 6.27 8.66 15.12
C LYS A 63 7.35 7.62 15.33
N LEU A 64 8.60 7.98 15.07
CA LEU A 64 9.75 7.11 15.28
C LEU A 64 9.95 6.86 16.78
N ARG A 65 10.10 5.60 17.14
CA ARG A 65 10.44 5.17 18.50
C ARG A 65 11.59 4.19 18.43
N GLY A 66 12.57 4.38 19.31
CA GLY A 66 13.68 3.47 19.54
C GLY A 66 13.45 2.66 20.81
N TRP A 67 13.96 1.43 20.84
CA TRP A 67 13.94 0.62 22.04
C TRP A 67 15.13 0.95 22.94
N ASN A 68 14.85 1.39 24.17
CA ASN A 68 15.82 1.58 25.25
C ASN A 68 15.68 0.42 26.24
N CYS A 69 16.78 -0.26 26.58
CA CYS A 69 16.76 -1.41 27.49
C CYS A 69 16.29 -1.08 28.92
N TYR A 70 16.39 0.17 29.34
CA TYR A 70 15.94 0.63 30.66
C TYR A 70 14.53 1.23 30.63
N ASN A 71 14.16 1.93 29.56
CA ASN A 71 12.93 2.74 29.49
C ASN A 71 11.89 2.23 28.47
N GLY A 72 12.18 1.14 27.76
CA GLY A 72 11.31 0.60 26.71
C GLY A 72 11.28 1.48 25.46
N TRP A 73 10.13 1.54 24.77
CA TRP A 73 9.97 2.34 23.55
C TRP A 73 9.92 3.84 23.84
N CYS A 74 10.99 4.56 23.50
CA CYS A 74 11.11 6.00 23.66
C CYS A 74 11.10 6.71 22.28
N PRO A 75 10.54 7.93 22.18
CA PRO A 75 10.63 8.71 20.95
C PRO A 75 12.08 9.04 20.63
N ILE A 76 12.46 8.89 19.36
CA ILE A 76 13.77 9.35 18.87
C ILE A 76 13.61 10.84 18.59
N VAL A 77 14.36 11.67 19.31
CA VAL A 77 14.48 13.11 19.04
C VAL A 77 15.88 13.32 18.50
N THR A 78 15.97 13.78 17.26
CA THR A 78 17.24 14.13 16.61
C THR A 78 17.05 15.40 15.82
N ASP A 79 18.10 16.22 15.79
CA ASP A 79 18.19 17.45 15.01
C ASP A 79 18.90 17.22 13.66
N ASP A 80 19.37 15.99 13.40
CA ASP A 80 20.06 15.62 12.16
C ASP A 80 19.08 15.50 11.00
N GLN A 81 19.14 16.47 10.07
CA GLN A 81 18.25 16.54 8.90
C GLN A 81 18.49 15.38 7.92
N GLU A 82 19.74 14.97 7.71
CA GLU A 82 20.11 13.86 6.82
C GLU A 82 19.44 12.54 7.26
N PHE A 83 19.42 12.29 8.58
CA PHE A 83 18.75 11.12 9.15
C PHE A 83 17.23 11.15 8.98
N LEU A 84 16.61 12.33 9.00
CA LEU A 84 15.17 12.47 8.77
C LEU A 84 14.82 12.25 7.30
N GLU A 85 15.63 12.78 6.38
CA GLU A 85 15.45 12.58 4.92
C GLU A 85 15.59 11.11 4.52
N ASP A 86 16.56 10.40 5.09
CA ASP A 86 16.74 8.95 4.85
C ASP A 86 15.50 8.14 5.28
N LEU A 87 14.87 8.52 6.40
CA LEU A 87 13.69 7.82 6.91
C LEU A 87 12.42 8.13 6.11
N GLU A 88 12.31 9.33 5.56
CA GLU A 88 11.25 9.67 4.60
C GLU A 88 11.38 8.84 3.31
N ASN A 89 12.61 8.57 2.87
CA ASN A 89 12.88 7.78 1.68
C ASN A 89 12.64 6.27 1.85
N ILE A 90 12.68 5.72 3.07
CA ILE A 90 12.30 4.31 3.33
C ILE A 90 10.84 4.03 2.93
N CYS A 91 9.96 5.04 3.00
CA CYS A 91 8.57 4.89 2.62
C CYS A 91 8.31 5.07 1.10
N ASN A 92 9.33 5.45 0.32
CA ASN A 92 9.24 5.62 -1.13
C ASN A 92 9.71 4.35 -1.86
N CYS A 93 8.89 3.29 -1.82
CA CYS A 93 9.03 2.11 -2.67
C CYS A 93 8.12 2.21 -3.91
#